data_AF-A0A820UYZ4-F1
#
_entry.id   AF-A0A820UYZ4-F1
#
_cell.length_a   1.000
_cell.length_b   1.000
_cell.length_c   1.000
_cell.angle_alpha   90.00
_cell.angle_beta   90.00
_cell.angle_gamma   90.00
#
_symmetry.space_group_name_H-M   'P 1'
#
loop_
_entity.id
_entity.type
_entity.pdbx_description
1 polymer ?
#
loop_
_entity_poly.entity_id
_entity_poly.type
_entity_poly.pdbx_seq_one_letter_code
_entity_poly.pdbx_strand_id
1 'polypeptide(L)'
;MCLNTVNDSRMCIHCSVIVCAKCIESWIDKQKSCPKCSHPVQQTDFVKCRLADKLVEFIEISKLNSCSNHSKETPRVYCSTCKTYVCFKCILIHGQHIDHEYKYIDENYKKIITLNHKLLGFIRKRCKNNQDNLAALELVIQTLLNDHSENIKHTNTCQQTTDLLIQETQHLVYVAKKIGEEFALNCP
;
A
#
# COMPACT_ATOMS: atom_id res chain seq x y z
N MET A 1 16.60 21.22 7.17
CA MET A 1 15.96 20.39 8.21
C MET A 1 16.43 20.85 9.57
N CYS A 2 15.55 20.93 10.57
CA CYS A 2 15.87 21.55 11.87
C CYS A 2 16.44 20.61 12.93
N LEU A 3 16.34 19.28 12.77
CA LEU A 3 16.82 18.24 13.72
C LEU A 3 16.30 18.35 15.17
N ASN A 4 15.40 19.30 15.45
CA ASN A 4 14.71 19.48 16.72
C ASN A 4 13.44 18.61 16.81
N THR A 5 12.79 18.62 17.97
CA THR A 5 11.44 18.09 18.14
C THR A 5 10.50 18.63 17.06
N VAL A 6 9.73 17.73 16.45
CA VAL A 6 8.86 18.09 15.31
C VAL A 6 7.72 18.99 15.77
N ASN A 7 7.46 20.04 15.00
CA ASN A 7 6.34 20.97 15.21
C ASN A 7 5.54 21.12 13.90
N ASP A 8 4.20 21.15 14.02
CA ASP A 8 3.23 20.98 12.92
C ASP A 8 3.65 19.84 11.97
N SER A 9 3.56 18.62 12.48
CA SER A 9 4.15 17.43 11.88
C SER A 9 3.52 17.10 10.52
N ARG A 10 4.38 16.84 9.55
CA ARG A 10 4.03 16.36 8.21
C ARG A 10 4.69 15.02 7.93
N MET A 11 3.94 14.10 7.32
CA MET A 11 4.39 12.75 7.00
C MET A 11 4.38 12.52 5.49
N CYS A 12 5.49 12.03 4.95
CA CYS A 12 5.58 11.65 3.53
C CYS A 12 4.72 10.42 3.25
N ILE A 13 3.88 10.46 2.21
CA ILE A 13 3.04 9.31 1.81
C ILE A 13 3.84 8.11 1.29
N HIS A 14 5.08 8.31 0.82
CA HIS A 14 5.87 7.25 0.22
C HIS A 14 6.75 6.49 1.22
N CYS A 15 7.34 7.18 2.19
CA CYS A 15 8.30 6.58 3.12
C CYS A 15 7.96 6.81 4.60
N SER A 16 6.85 7.49 4.89
CA SER A 16 6.39 7.77 6.25
C SER A 16 7.39 8.55 7.12
N VAL A 17 8.40 9.22 6.52
CA VAL A 17 9.26 10.13 7.28
C VAL A 17 8.42 11.30 7.80
N ILE A 18 8.67 11.69 9.06
CA ILE A 18 7.97 12.78 9.73
C ILE A 18 8.93 13.97 9.86
N VAL A 19 8.46 15.15 9.45
CA VAL A 19 9.22 16.40 9.39
C VAL A 19 8.31 17.57 9.77
N CYS A 20 8.87 18.73 10.14
CA CYS A 20 8.07 19.94 10.40
C CYS A 20 7.51 20.52 9.09
N ALA A 21 6.32 21.10 9.12
CA ALA A 21 5.73 21.80 7.96
C ALA A 21 6.68 22.84 7.33
N LYS A 22 7.17 23.77 8.14
CA LYS A 22 8.14 24.79 7.68
C LYS A 22 9.43 24.19 7.09
N CYS A 23 9.87 23.07 7.66
CA CYS A 23 11.09 22.41 7.20
C CYS A 23 10.89 21.78 5.83
N ILE A 24 9.73 21.16 5.57
CA ILE A 24 9.48 20.53 4.28
C ILE A 24 9.13 21.56 3.21
N GLU A 25 8.38 22.61 3.53
CA GLU A 25 8.10 23.73 2.61
C GLU A 25 9.41 24.31 2.07
N SER A 26 10.32 24.72 2.96
CA SER A 26 11.64 25.25 2.58
C SER A 26 12.54 24.26 1.85
N TRP A 27 12.30 22.95 2.02
CA TRP A 27 13.08 21.90 1.37
C TRP A 27 12.59 21.66 -0.06
N ILE A 28 11.28 21.51 -0.25
CA ILE A 28 10.67 21.24 -1.56
C ILE A 28 10.93 22.38 -2.55
N ASP A 29 10.96 23.62 -2.08
CA ASP A 29 11.32 24.78 -2.91
C ASP A 29 12.74 24.68 -3.48
N LYS A 30 13.65 23.99 -2.80
CA LYS A 30 15.06 23.81 -3.19
C LYS A 30 15.33 22.50 -3.90
N GLN A 31 14.74 21.43 -3.39
CA GLN A 31 14.97 20.05 -3.76
C GLN A 31 13.58 19.41 -3.84
N LYS A 32 13.04 19.28 -5.05
CA LYS A 32 11.70 18.72 -5.36
C LYS A 32 11.60 17.21 -5.07
N SER A 33 12.19 16.76 -3.96
CA SER A 33 12.35 15.37 -3.57
C SER A 33 12.31 15.22 -2.05
N CYS A 34 11.91 14.03 -1.59
CA CYS A 34 11.79 13.74 -0.17
C CYS A 34 13.18 13.67 0.49
N PRO A 35 13.40 14.32 1.65
CA PRO A 35 14.71 14.34 2.31
C PRO A 35 15.18 12.96 2.82
N LYS A 36 14.30 11.95 2.88
CA LYS A 36 14.62 10.61 3.39
C LYS A 36 14.79 9.55 2.31
N CYS A 37 13.87 9.50 1.35
CA CYS A 37 13.85 8.46 0.32
C CYS A 37 14.22 8.99 -1.07
N SER A 38 14.48 10.29 -1.22
CA SER A 38 14.80 10.96 -2.49
C SER A 38 13.71 10.84 -3.56
N HIS A 39 12.53 10.31 -3.24
CA HIS A 39 11.41 10.21 -4.17
C HIS A 39 10.96 11.62 -4.61
N PRO A 40 10.70 11.88 -5.90
CA PRO A 40 10.15 13.15 -6.37
C PRO A 40 8.79 13.42 -5.73
N VAL A 41 8.58 14.61 -5.17
CA VAL A 41 7.39 14.92 -4.37
C VAL A 41 7.03 16.42 -4.45
N GLN A 42 5.76 16.71 -4.24
CA GLN A 42 5.19 18.05 -4.07
C GLN A 42 4.76 18.28 -2.62
N GLN A 43 4.41 19.53 -2.26
CA GLN A 43 3.95 19.85 -0.90
C GLN A 43 2.70 19.03 -0.49
N THR A 44 1.84 18.66 -1.44
CA THR A 44 0.64 17.85 -1.21
C THR A 44 0.93 16.40 -0.81
N ASP A 45 2.13 15.90 -1.08
CA ASP A 45 2.54 14.52 -0.76
C ASP A 45 2.98 14.38 0.71
N PHE A 46 2.86 15.47 1.49
CA PHE A 46 3.16 15.56 2.90
C PHE A 46 1.88 15.85 3.70
N VAL A 47 1.26 14.79 4.19
CA VAL A 47 -0.01 14.88 4.94
C VAL A 47 0.23 15.23 6.40
N LYS A 48 -0.72 15.94 7.02
CA LYS A 48 -0.62 16.28 8.44
C LYS A 48 -0.63 15.02 9.31
N CYS A 49 0.38 14.86 10.16
CA CYS A 49 0.53 13.73 11.06
C CYS A 49 0.09 14.09 12.48
N ARG A 50 -1.22 14.00 12.73
CA ARG A 50 -1.80 14.29 14.06
C ARG A 50 -1.24 13.41 15.17
N LEU A 51 -0.80 12.19 14.84
CA LEU A 51 -0.22 11.28 15.82
C LEU A 51 1.13 11.81 16.33
N ALA A 52 2.00 12.29 15.44
CA ALA A 52 3.28 12.86 15.86
C ALA A 52 3.11 14.12 16.71
N ASP A 53 2.17 15.00 16.35
CA ASP A 53 1.84 16.18 17.15
C ASP A 53 1.39 15.79 18.57
N LYS A 54 0.48 14.81 18.68
CA LYS A 54 0.03 14.28 19.98
C LYS A 54 1.13 13.59 20.76
N LEU A 55 2.06 12.92 20.09
CA LEU A 55 3.19 12.27 20.75
C LEU A 55 4.18 13.31 21.29
N VAL A 56 4.42 14.40 20.57
CA VAL A 56 5.23 15.52 21.07
C VAL A 56 4.57 16.15 22.29
N GLU A 57 3.27 16.42 22.23
CA GLU A 57 2.47 16.90 23.37
C GLU A 57 2.53 15.90 24.54
N PHE A 58 2.39 14.59 24.28
CA PHE A 58 2.48 13.55 25.31
C PHE A 58 3.91 13.39 25.85
N ILE A 59 4.96 13.64 25.07
CA ILE A 59 6.34 13.66 25.55
C ILE A 59 6.56 14.87 26.46
N GLU A 60 5.96 16.01 26.14
CA GLU A 60 5.99 17.20 26.99
C GLU A 60 5.17 17.02 28.27
N ILE A 61 4.00 16.39 28.18
CA ILE A 61 3.17 16.02 29.34
C ILE A 61 3.81 14.87 30.14
N SER A 62 4.52 13.94 29.52
CA SER A 62 5.24 12.89 30.26
C SER A 62 6.47 13.40 30.98
N LYS A 63 6.92 14.65 30.75
CA LYS A 63 7.80 15.33 31.70
C LYS A 63 7.08 15.69 33.02
N LEU A 64 5.74 15.73 33.04
CA LEU A 64 4.89 15.67 34.24
C LEU A 64 4.68 14.20 34.66
N ASN A 65 5.78 13.47 34.91
CA ASN A 65 5.80 12.11 35.46
C ASN A 65 5.23 12.02 36.89
N SER A 66 4.27 12.85 37.26
CA SER A 66 3.75 12.97 38.60
C SER A 66 2.28 12.60 38.65
N CYS A 67 1.93 11.77 39.62
CA CYS A 67 0.55 11.44 39.91
C CYS A 67 -0.20 12.72 40.29
N SER A 68 -1.42 12.89 39.77
CA SER A 68 -2.27 14.05 40.05
C SER A 68 -2.51 14.27 41.56
N ASN A 69 -2.56 13.18 42.35
CA ASN A 69 -2.73 13.23 43.80
C ASN A 69 -1.40 13.19 44.57
N HIS A 70 -0.31 12.79 43.91
CA HIS A 70 1.01 12.63 44.52
C HIS A 70 2.09 13.18 43.58
N SER A 71 2.30 14.49 43.63
CA SER A 71 3.14 15.23 42.67
C SER A 71 4.62 14.79 42.59
N LYS A 72 5.09 13.93 43.50
CA LYS A 72 6.45 13.37 43.52
C LYS A 72 6.53 11.91 43.07
N GLU A 73 5.40 11.25 42.79
CA GLU A 73 5.34 9.83 42.45
C GLU A 73 5.00 9.63 40.98
N THR A 74 5.69 8.69 40.33
CA THR A 74 5.35 8.32 38.96
C THR A 74 4.18 7.34 38.91
N PRO A 75 3.18 7.55 38.04
CA PRO A 75 2.14 6.56 37.85
C PRO A 75 2.73 5.29 37.24
N ARG A 76 2.46 4.14 37.84
CA ARG A 76 2.97 2.81 37.41
C ARG A 76 1.86 1.82 37.11
N VAL A 77 0.62 2.20 37.39
CA VAL A 77 -0.55 1.34 37.31
C VAL A 77 -1.65 2.06 36.55
N TYR A 78 -2.33 1.34 35.66
CA TYR A 78 -3.56 1.80 35.03
C TYR A 78 -4.75 1.20 35.77
N CYS A 79 -5.64 2.05 36.30
CA CYS A 79 -6.88 1.60 36.92
C CYS A 79 -7.96 1.38 35.85
N SER A 80 -8.37 0.13 35.67
CA SER A 80 -9.39 -0.27 34.69
C SER A 80 -10.78 0.27 35.04
N THR A 81 -11.08 0.44 36.33
CA THR A 81 -12.35 0.99 36.81
C THR A 81 -12.46 2.48 36.52
N CYS A 82 -11.45 3.26 36.90
CA CYS A 82 -11.44 4.72 36.76
C CYS A 82 -10.92 5.22 35.40
N LYS A 83 -10.42 4.32 34.54
CA LYS A 83 -9.82 4.62 33.23
C LYS A 83 -8.68 5.64 33.30
N THR A 84 -7.89 5.63 34.38
CA THR A 84 -6.81 6.60 34.63
C THR A 84 -5.52 5.94 35.13
N TYR A 85 -4.40 6.67 35.01
CA TYR A 85 -3.09 6.22 35.49
C TYR A 85 -2.83 6.73 36.92
N VAL A 86 -2.41 5.82 37.80
CA VAL A 86 -2.22 6.07 39.23
C VAL A 86 -0.86 5.55 39.72
N CYS A 87 -0.34 6.15 40.79
CA CYS A 87 0.85 5.64 41.48
C CYS A 87 0.47 4.62 42.57
N PHE A 88 1.46 3.93 43.12
CA PHE A 88 1.21 2.96 44.19
C PHE A 88 0.63 3.57 45.47
N LYS A 89 0.93 4.85 45.76
CA LYS A 89 0.36 5.54 46.93
C LYS A 89 -1.15 5.77 46.82
N CYS A 90 -1.69 5.92 45.61
CA CYS A 90 -3.14 6.00 45.38
C CYS A 90 -3.85 4.68 45.71
N ILE A 91 -3.16 3.55 45.53
CA ILE A 91 -3.70 2.22 45.80
C ILE A 91 -3.53 1.87 47.29
N LEU A 92 -2.32 2.06 47.84
CA LEU A 92 -1.93 1.53 49.15
C LEU A 92 -2.22 2.48 50.32
N ILE A 93 -2.02 3.79 50.16
CA ILE A 93 -1.97 4.72 51.30
C ILE A 93 -3.28 5.49 51.47
N HIS A 94 -3.88 5.94 50.37
CA HIS A 94 -5.11 6.74 50.42
C HIS A 94 -6.38 5.91 50.16
N GLY A 95 -6.23 4.62 49.85
CA GLY A 95 -7.33 3.67 49.65
C GLY A 95 -8.29 3.99 48.50
N GLN A 96 -8.08 5.06 47.73
CA GLN A 96 -8.99 5.54 46.69
C GLN A 96 -9.20 4.53 45.54
N HIS A 97 -8.29 3.56 45.39
CA HIS A 97 -8.34 2.53 44.36
C HIS A 97 -8.14 1.11 44.91
N ILE A 98 -8.36 0.88 46.21
CA ILE A 98 -8.01 -0.39 46.86
C ILE A 98 -8.82 -1.57 46.31
N ASP A 99 -10.11 -1.34 45.99
CA ASP A 99 -11.04 -2.36 45.47
C ASP A 99 -11.28 -2.23 43.95
N HIS A 100 -10.44 -1.46 43.25
CA HIS A 100 -10.57 -1.29 41.80
C HIS A 100 -9.75 -2.33 41.04
N GLU A 101 -10.21 -2.72 39.86
CA GLU A 101 -9.40 -3.54 38.97
C GLU A 101 -8.30 -2.66 38.36
N TYR A 102 -7.06 -3.15 38.37
CA TYR A 102 -5.93 -2.41 37.82
C TYR A 102 -4.92 -3.32 37.11
N LYS A 103 -4.12 -2.72 36.21
CA LYS A 103 -3.10 -3.38 35.40
C LYS A 103 -1.79 -2.59 35.47
N TYR A 104 -0.68 -3.28 35.69
CA TYR A 104 0.64 -2.66 35.64
C TYR A 104 0.94 -2.15 34.23
N ILE A 105 1.45 -0.92 34.14
CA ILE A 105 1.74 -0.28 32.86
C ILE A 105 2.73 -1.13 32.06
N ASP A 106 3.79 -1.61 32.70
CA ASP A 106 4.83 -2.41 32.05
C ASP A 106 4.30 -3.69 31.43
N GLU A 107 3.42 -4.42 32.13
CA GLU A 107 2.85 -5.66 31.63
C GLU A 107 1.85 -5.42 30.50
N ASN A 108 1.01 -4.40 30.63
CA ASN A 108 0.04 -4.05 29.60
C ASN A 108 0.74 -3.56 28.33
N TYR A 109 1.79 -2.73 28.49
CA TYR A 109 2.61 -2.24 27.39
C TYR A 109 3.34 -3.38 26.68
N LYS A 110 3.94 -4.32 27.43
CA LYS A 110 4.55 -5.54 26.87
C LYS A 110 3.54 -6.37 26.08
N LYS A 111 2.31 -6.54 26.57
CA LYS A 111 1.23 -7.27 25.87
C LYS A 111 0.84 -6.56 24.56
N ILE A 112 0.67 -5.24 24.58
CA ILE A 112 0.33 -4.44 23.39
C ILE A 112 1.45 -4.53 22.34
N ILE A 113 2.71 -4.35 22.74
CA ILE A 113 3.86 -4.50 21.83
C ILE A 113 3.85 -5.90 21.22
N THR A 114 3.70 -6.94 22.05
CA THR A 114 3.69 -8.33 21.57
C THR A 114 2.58 -8.56 20.54
N LEU A 115 1.37 -8.04 20.79
CA LEU A 115 0.25 -8.14 19.86
C LEU A 115 0.53 -7.39 18.56
N ASN A 116 1.05 -6.15 18.64
CA ASN A 116 1.41 -5.37 17.47
C ASN A 116 2.49 -6.07 16.64
N HIS A 117 3.49 -6.68 17.26
CA HIS A 117 4.50 -7.48 16.55
C HIS A 117 3.88 -8.67 15.82
N LYS A 118 2.92 -9.38 16.44
CA LYS A 118 2.18 -10.47 15.79
C LYS A 118 1.38 -9.95 14.58
N LEU A 119 0.63 -8.86 14.76
CA LEU A 119 -0.15 -8.24 13.69
C LEU A 119 0.73 -7.77 12.53
N LEU A 120 1.86 -7.13 12.82
CA LEU A 120 2.85 -6.74 11.81
C LEU A 120 3.41 -7.96 11.07
N GLY A 121 3.63 -9.08 11.76
CA GLY A 121 4.01 -10.35 11.14
C GLY A 121 2.97 -10.86 10.13
N PHE A 122 1.69 -10.84 10.52
CA PHE A 122 0.59 -11.23 9.63
C PHE A 122 0.48 -10.31 8.39
N ILE A 123 0.56 -8.99 8.60
CA ILE A 123 0.50 -8.01 7.51
C ILE A 123 1.67 -8.22 6.55
N ARG A 124 2.91 -8.37 7.04
CA ARG A 124 4.09 -8.64 6.20
C ARG A 124 3.91 -9.90 5.35
N LYS A 125 3.44 -10.99 5.95
CA LYS A 125 3.18 -12.24 5.23
C LYS A 125 2.14 -12.05 4.12
N ARG A 126 1.06 -11.33 4.41
CA ARG A 126 0.01 -11.05 3.43
C ARG A 126 0.49 -10.14 2.30
N CYS A 127 1.28 -9.11 2.60
CA CYS A 127 1.90 -8.26 1.59
C CYS A 127 2.82 -9.07 0.67
N LYS A 128 3.64 -9.97 1.22
CA LYS A 128 4.49 -10.86 0.41
C LYS A 128 3.67 -11.76 -0.51
N ASN A 129 2.65 -12.45 0.02
CA ASN A 129 1.79 -13.28 -0.81
C ASN A 129 1.11 -12.48 -1.93
N ASN A 130 0.66 -11.26 -1.64
CA ASN A 130 0.06 -10.41 -2.66
C ASN A 130 1.07 -9.97 -3.74
N GLN A 131 2.32 -9.70 -3.37
CA GLN A 131 3.39 -9.42 -4.32
C GLN A 131 3.70 -10.63 -5.21
N ASP A 132 3.80 -11.82 -4.61
CA ASP A 132 4.03 -13.08 -5.35
C ASP A 132 2.88 -13.35 -6.33
N ASN A 133 1.63 -13.14 -5.91
CA ASN A 133 0.45 -13.27 -6.77
C ASN A 133 0.44 -12.26 -7.92
N LEU A 134 0.84 -11.01 -7.67
CA LEU A 134 0.94 -9.99 -8.71
C LEU A 134 1.97 -10.39 -9.77
N ALA A 135 3.16 -10.83 -9.35
CA ALA A 135 4.20 -11.30 -10.27
C ALA A 135 3.73 -12.52 -11.09
N ALA A 136 2.97 -13.44 -10.48
CA ALA A 136 2.40 -14.59 -11.19
C ALA A 136 1.36 -14.16 -12.24
N LEU A 137 0.50 -13.19 -11.91
CA LEU A 137 -0.48 -12.65 -12.86
C LEU A 137 0.19 -11.92 -14.02
N GLU A 138 1.24 -11.16 -13.77
CA GLU A 138 2.03 -10.50 -14.82
C GLU A 138 2.61 -11.54 -15.80
N LEU A 139 3.12 -12.66 -15.29
CA LEU A 139 3.62 -13.75 -16.13
C LEU A 139 2.50 -14.37 -17.00
N VAL A 140 1.34 -14.65 -16.40
CA VAL A 140 0.18 -15.21 -17.13
C VAL A 140 -0.28 -14.26 -18.23
N ILE A 141 -0.37 -12.95 -17.95
CA ILE A 141 -0.71 -11.94 -18.94
C ILE A 141 0.30 -11.97 -20.09
N GLN A 142 1.60 -12.05 -19.79
CA GLN A 142 2.63 -12.09 -20.83
C GLN A 142 2.51 -13.34 -21.71
N THR A 143 2.24 -14.51 -21.12
CA THR A 143 2.01 -15.75 -21.88
C THR A 143 0.79 -15.63 -22.79
N LEU A 144 -0.35 -15.14 -22.27
CA LEU A 144 -1.56 -14.97 -23.06
C LEU A 144 -1.38 -13.99 -24.22
N LEU A 145 -0.62 -12.91 -24.01
CA LEU A 145 -0.28 -11.96 -25.09
C LEU A 145 0.56 -12.62 -26.19
N ASN A 146 1.51 -13.47 -25.81
CA ASN A 146 2.33 -14.20 -26.77
C ASN A 146 1.48 -15.20 -27.57
N ASP A 147 0.69 -16.04 -26.90
CA ASP A 147 -0.20 -17.02 -27.53
C ASP A 147 -1.20 -16.34 -28.49
N HIS A 148 -1.78 -15.21 -28.06
CA HIS A 148 -2.67 -14.43 -28.90
C HIS A 148 -1.96 -13.90 -30.16
N SER A 149 -0.70 -13.44 -30.03
CA SER A 149 0.09 -12.99 -31.18
C SER A 149 0.39 -14.11 -32.17
N GLU A 150 0.64 -15.33 -31.70
CA GLU A 150 0.88 -16.50 -32.55
C GLU A 150 -0.41 -16.94 -33.26
N ASN A 151 -1.54 -16.96 -32.54
CA ASN A 151 -2.84 -17.27 -33.11
C ASN A 151 -3.26 -16.28 -34.20
N ILE A 152 -2.98 -14.98 -34.04
CA ILE A 152 -3.21 -13.98 -35.10
C ILE A 152 -2.38 -14.32 -36.34
N LYS A 153 -1.09 -14.63 -36.18
CA LYS A 153 -0.22 -14.99 -37.31
C LYS A 153 -0.77 -16.22 -38.04
N HIS A 154 -1.15 -17.26 -37.29
CA HIS A 154 -1.72 -18.47 -37.86
C HIS A 154 -3.02 -18.20 -38.63
N THR A 155 -3.91 -17.39 -38.04
CA THR A 155 -5.18 -17.00 -38.66
C THR A 155 -4.94 -16.24 -39.96
N ASN A 156 -4.01 -15.28 -39.98
CA ASN A 156 -3.65 -14.53 -41.17
C ASN A 156 -3.10 -15.43 -42.28
N THR A 157 -2.23 -16.38 -41.95
CA THR A 157 -1.69 -17.34 -42.93
C THR A 157 -2.80 -18.23 -43.51
N CYS A 158 -3.70 -18.71 -42.66
CA CYS A 158 -4.86 -19.50 -43.10
C CYS A 158 -5.74 -18.67 -44.04
N GLN A 159 -6.00 -17.41 -43.71
CA GLN A 159 -6.81 -16.51 -44.51
C GLN A 159 -6.18 -16.22 -45.88
N GLN A 160 -4.87 -15.97 -45.93
CA GLN A 160 -4.14 -15.85 -47.20
C GLN A 160 -4.27 -17.11 -48.07
N THR A 161 -4.18 -18.29 -47.45
CA THR A 161 -4.32 -19.56 -48.17
C THR A 161 -5.74 -19.74 -48.71
N THR A 162 -6.76 -19.39 -47.92
CA THR A 162 -8.16 -19.45 -48.38
C THR A 162 -8.43 -18.49 -49.52
N ASP A 163 -7.85 -17.27 -49.48
CA ASP A 163 -8.03 -16.28 -50.54
C ASP A 163 -7.43 -16.77 -51.88
N LEU A 164 -6.25 -17.40 -51.83
CA LEU A 164 -5.61 -18.01 -53.01
C LEU A 164 -6.48 -19.12 -53.61
N LEU A 165 -7.00 -20.02 -52.78
CA LEU A 165 -7.88 -21.11 -53.24
C LEU A 165 -9.19 -20.58 -53.85
N ILE A 166 -9.77 -19.52 -53.27
CA ILE A 166 -10.94 -18.85 -53.83
C ILE A 166 -10.63 -18.30 -55.22
N GLN A 167 -9.47 -17.64 -55.38
CA GLN A 167 -9.05 -17.08 -56.68
C GLN A 167 -8.84 -18.18 -57.74
N GLU A 168 -8.19 -19.30 -57.38
CA GLU A 168 -8.03 -20.45 -58.28
C GLU A 168 -9.38 -21.06 -58.68
N THR A 169 -10.28 -21.21 -57.71
CA THR A 169 -11.63 -21.76 -57.96
C THR A 169 -12.42 -20.85 -58.89
N GLN A 170 -12.38 -19.53 -58.68
CA GLN A 170 -13.02 -18.55 -59.56
C GLN A 170 -12.47 -18.61 -60.99
N HIS A 171 -11.16 -18.77 -61.15
CA HIS A 171 -10.53 -18.92 -62.45
C HIS A 171 -10.99 -20.20 -63.16
N LEU A 172 -11.02 -21.34 -62.46
CA LEU A 172 -11.52 -22.60 -63.01
C LEU A 172 -12.99 -22.51 -63.45
N VAL A 173 -13.84 -21.88 -62.65
CA VAL A 173 -15.25 -21.63 -63.01
C VAL A 173 -15.35 -20.77 -64.27
N TYR A 174 -14.54 -19.72 -64.39
CA TYR A 174 -14.49 -18.88 -65.59
C TYR A 174 -14.09 -19.67 -66.84
N VAL A 175 -13.01 -20.46 -66.75
CA VAL A 175 -12.54 -21.31 -67.86
C VAL A 175 -13.61 -22.32 -68.27
N ALA A 176 -14.22 -23.02 -67.30
CA ALA A 176 -15.28 -23.98 -67.57
C ALA A 176 -16.47 -23.33 -68.30
N LYS A 177 -16.86 -22.11 -67.89
CA LYS A 177 -17.91 -21.35 -68.57
C LYS A 177 -17.55 -21.02 -70.02
N LYS A 178 -16.31 -20.59 -70.28
CA LYS A 178 -15.83 -20.28 -71.63
C LYS A 178 -15.81 -21.49 -72.55
N ILE A 179 -15.34 -22.63 -72.05
CA ILE A 179 -15.39 -23.90 -72.78
C ILE A 179 -16.85 -24.25 -73.11
N GLY A 180 -17.77 -24.14 -72.16
CA GLY A 180 -19.20 -24.38 -72.40
C GLY A 180 -19.81 -23.47 -73.48
N GLU A 181 -19.44 -22.18 -73.49
CA GLU A 181 -19.87 -21.22 -74.52
C GLU A 181 -19.35 -21.61 -75.92
N GLU A 182 -18.09 -22.06 -76.03
CA GLU A 182 -17.50 -22.53 -77.29
C GLU A 182 -18.14 -23.82 -77.82
N PHE A 183 -18.47 -24.77 -76.94
CA PHE A 183 -19.18 -25.98 -77.32
C PHE A 183 -20.62 -25.69 -77.79
N ALA A 184 -21.30 -24.70 -77.19
CA ALA A 184 -22.64 -24.29 -77.60
C ALA A 184 -22.69 -23.61 -78.98
N LEU A 185 -21.63 -22.91 -79.39
CA LEU A 185 -21.51 -22.26 -80.71
C LEU A 185 -21.13 -23.23 -81.85
N ASN A 186 -20.54 -24.38 -81.52
CA ASN A 186 -20.06 -25.38 -82.49
C ASN A 186 -20.92 -26.66 -82.51
N CYS A 187 -22.10 -26.66 -81.90
CA CYS A 187 -23.05 -27.77 -81.97
C CYS A 187 -23.90 -27.62 -83.26
N PRO A 188 -23.92 -28.62 -84.18
CA PRO A 188 -24.65 -28.56 -85.45
C PRO A 188 -26.17 -28.56 -85.30
#